data_AF-A0A4Q7CK26-F1
#
_entry.id   AF-A0A4Q7CK26-F1
#
_cell.length_a   1.000
_cell.length_b   1.000
_cell.length_c   1.000
_cell.angle_alpha   90.00
_cell.angle_beta   90.00
_cell.angle_gamma   90.00
#
_symmetry.space_group_name_H-M   'P 1'
#
loop_
_entity.id
_entity.type
_entity.pdbx_description
1 polymer ?
#
loop_
_entity_poly.entity_id
_entity_poly.type
_entity_poly.pdbx_seq_one_letter_code
_entity_poly.pdbx_strand_id
1 'polypeptide(L)'
;MNKSNHFKSKSDLLNLIKQLDHKKSLHISENLSFKELFQQFIGLLNEHEKRIIEQTLLTNLPFVLIERPLFQQLTHLHETDYFIPLGKNRYFISPYFLNNYNHFILNDKFQ
;
A
#
# COMPACT_ATOMS: atom_id res chain seq x y z
N MET A 1 -9.61 18.48 -16.23
CA MET A 1 -8.32 17.84 -16.60
C MET A 1 -8.35 16.40 -16.14
N ASN A 2 -8.61 15.46 -17.06
CA ASN A 2 -8.57 14.02 -16.80
C ASN A 2 -7.11 13.56 -16.76
N LYS A 3 -6.56 13.30 -15.57
CA LYS A 3 -5.30 12.55 -15.44
C LYS A 3 -5.61 11.08 -15.68
N SER A 4 -5.56 10.70 -16.95
CA SER A 4 -5.66 9.33 -17.43
C SER A 4 -4.64 8.43 -16.72
N ASN A 5 -5.14 7.30 -16.19
CA ASN A 5 -4.39 6.19 -15.61
C ASN A 5 -3.21 5.80 -16.49
N HIS A 6 -1.99 6.02 -16.01
CA HIS A 6 -0.75 5.72 -16.75
C HIS A 6 0.06 4.56 -16.18
N PHE A 7 -0.62 3.52 -15.69
CA PHE A 7 -0.01 2.22 -15.41
C PHE A 7 -0.67 1.20 -16.34
N LYS A 8 0.01 0.87 -17.45
CA LYS A 8 -0.55 0.03 -18.53
C LYS A 8 -0.14 -1.44 -18.39
N SER A 9 0.70 -1.79 -17.42
CA SER A 9 1.26 -3.13 -17.28
C SER A 9 1.64 -3.50 -15.84
N LYS A 10 1.65 -4.81 -15.54
CA LYS A 10 2.19 -5.37 -14.28
C LYS A 10 3.66 -4.95 -14.04
N SER A 11 4.43 -4.74 -15.11
CA SER A 11 5.80 -4.22 -15.03
C SER A 11 5.87 -2.79 -14.49
N ASP A 12 4.90 -1.93 -14.79
CA ASP A 12 4.89 -0.55 -14.29
C ASP A 12 4.63 -0.52 -12.77
N LEU A 13 3.76 -1.42 -12.28
CA LEU A 13 3.52 -1.62 -10.85
C LEU A 13 4.76 -2.17 -10.14
N LEU A 14 5.39 -3.22 -10.67
CA LEU A 14 6.61 -3.78 -10.09
C LEU A 14 7.75 -2.76 -10.09
N ASN A 15 7.84 -1.90 -11.10
CA ASN A 15 8.80 -0.79 -11.12
C ASN A 15 8.46 0.27 -10.06
N LEU A 16 7.18 0.58 -9.85
CA LEU A 16 6.74 1.50 -8.79
C LEU A 16 7.06 0.94 -7.40
N ILE A 17 6.77 -0.33 -7.15
CA ILE A 17 7.09 -1.03 -5.89
C ILE A 17 8.61 -1.00 -5.66
N LYS A 18 9.41 -1.39 -6.67
CA LYS A 18 10.88 -1.30 -6.59
C LYS A 18 11.37 0.12 -6.33
N GLN A 19 10.76 1.14 -6.91
CA GLN A 19 11.13 2.54 -6.66
C GLN A 19 10.80 2.97 -5.23
N LEU A 20 9.67 2.50 -4.66
CA LEU A 20 9.34 2.73 -3.25
C LEU A 20 10.38 2.07 -2.33
N ASP A 21 10.78 0.83 -2.62
CA ASP A 21 11.78 0.10 -1.83
C ASP A 21 13.18 0.69 -1.99
N HIS A 22 13.57 1.09 -3.20
CA HIS A 22 14.85 1.77 -3.44
C HIS A 22 14.90 3.14 -2.77
N LYS A 23 13.86 3.98 -2.86
CA LYS A 23 13.83 5.28 -2.19
C LYS A 23 13.74 5.18 -0.66
N LYS A 24 13.20 4.07 -0.14
CA LYS A 24 13.33 3.73 1.28
C LYS A 24 14.80 3.50 1.68
N SER A 25 15.63 2.98 0.76
CA SER A 25 17.06 2.69 0.99
C SER A 25 18.03 3.83 0.63
N LEU A 26 17.62 4.74 -0.27
CA LEU A 26 18.45 5.82 -0.80
C LEU A 26 17.69 7.15 -0.73
N HIS A 27 18.15 8.04 0.14
CA HIS A 27 17.94 9.47 -0.04
C HIS A 27 18.73 9.90 -1.30
N ILE A 28 18.16 9.86 -2.52
CA ILE A 28 18.52 10.72 -3.69
C ILE A 28 17.65 10.44 -4.95
N SER A 29 17.14 11.56 -5.52
CA SER A 29 16.73 12.01 -6.90
C SER A 29 16.36 11.03 -8.06
N GLU A 30 15.49 11.32 -9.07
CA GLU A 30 14.83 12.50 -9.64
C GLU A 30 13.38 12.17 -10.12
N ASN A 31 12.55 13.20 -10.32
CA ASN A 31 11.18 13.30 -10.86
C ASN A 31 9.94 13.12 -9.97
N LEU A 32 9.91 12.27 -8.94
CA LEU A 32 8.77 12.20 -8.00
C LEU A 32 9.22 11.98 -6.55
N SER A 33 8.66 12.73 -5.61
CA SER A 33 8.87 12.54 -4.17
C SER A 33 8.32 11.18 -3.69
N PHE A 34 8.82 10.69 -2.55
CA PHE A 34 8.27 9.47 -1.93
C PHE A 34 6.75 9.57 -1.72
N LYS A 35 6.27 10.73 -1.26
CA LYS A 35 4.84 11.01 -1.09
C LYS A 35 4.05 10.81 -2.38
N GLU A 36 4.54 11.33 -3.51
CA GLU A 36 3.86 11.21 -4.79
C GLU A 36 3.84 9.76 -5.29
N LEU A 37 4.95 9.02 -5.15
CA LEU A 37 4.99 7.60 -5.49
C LEU A 37 4.06 6.77 -4.61
N PHE A 38 4.01 7.09 -3.31
CA PHE A 38 3.11 6.45 -2.37
C PHE A 38 1.65 6.72 -2.74
N GLN A 39 1.29 7.97 -3.03
CA GLN A 39 -0.06 8.33 -3.46
C GLN A 39 -0.45 7.67 -4.78
N GLN A 40 0.49 7.52 -5.73
CA GLN A 40 0.25 6.76 -6.96
C GLN A 40 -0.03 5.28 -6.67
N PHE A 41 0.77 4.65 -5.78
CA PHE A 41 0.53 3.28 -5.36
C PHE A 41 -0.85 3.12 -4.70
N ILE A 42 -1.22 4.00 -3.78
CA ILE A 42 -2.56 3.97 -3.15
C ILE A 42 -3.68 4.19 -4.17
N GLY A 43 -3.43 5.00 -5.21
CA GLY A 43 -4.35 5.19 -6.33
C GLY A 43 -4.59 3.92 -7.16
N LEU A 44 -3.67 2.95 -7.12
CA LEU A 44 -3.83 1.65 -7.78
C LEU A 44 -4.62 0.66 -6.93
N LEU A 45 -4.56 0.78 -5.59
CA LEU A 45 -5.27 -0.14 -4.70
C LEU A 45 -6.78 -0.08 -4.95
N ASN A 46 -7.40 -1.25 -4.93
CA ASN A 46 -8.84 -1.35 -5.01
C ASN A 46 -9.49 -1.02 -3.64
N GLU A 47 -10.82 -0.88 -3.63
CA GLU A 47 -11.55 -0.49 -2.41
C GLU A 47 -11.47 -1.53 -1.29
N HIS A 48 -11.33 -2.82 -1.61
CA HIS A 48 -11.16 -3.88 -0.61
C HIS A 48 -9.79 -3.74 0.09
N GLU A 49 -8.74 -3.47 -0.68
CA GLU A 49 -7.39 -3.25 -0.16
C GLU A 49 -7.31 -2.04 0.76
N LYS A 50 -7.90 -0.91 0.34
CA LYS A 50 -7.98 0.30 1.18
C LYS A 50 -8.76 0.03 2.46
N ARG A 51 -9.88 -0.70 2.37
CA ARG A 51 -10.68 -1.07 3.55
C ARG A 51 -9.90 -1.93 4.54
N ILE A 52 -9.09 -2.86 4.06
CA ILE A 52 -8.20 -3.66 4.92
C ILE A 52 -7.20 -2.79 5.66
N ILE A 53 -6.57 -1.84 4.96
CA ILE A 53 -5.61 -0.90 5.55
C ILE A 53 -6.29 -0.05 6.64
N GLU A 54 -7.45 0.51 6.33
CA GLU A 54 -8.22 1.34 7.27
C GLU A 54 -8.75 0.54 8.46
N GLN A 55 -9.20 -0.70 8.25
CA GLN A 55 -9.57 -1.60 9.35
C GLN A 55 -8.37 -1.90 10.26
N THR A 56 -7.19 -2.10 9.68
CA THR A 56 -5.97 -2.35 10.44
C THR A 56 -5.63 -1.14 11.31
N LEU A 57 -5.71 0.08 10.74
CA LEU A 57 -5.55 1.34 11.48
C LEU A 57 -6.59 1.49 12.61
N LEU A 58 -7.86 1.20 12.34
CA LEU A 58 -8.94 1.26 13.33
C LEU A 58 -8.69 0.35 14.55
N THR A 59 -8.10 -0.82 14.33
CA THR A 59 -7.82 -1.78 15.42
C THR A 59 -6.55 -1.46 16.19
N ASN A 60 -5.72 -0.52 15.70
CA ASN A 60 -4.38 -0.22 16.24
C ASN A 60 -3.49 -1.46 16.41
N LEU A 61 -3.72 -2.49 15.60
CA LEU A 61 -2.93 -3.71 15.56
C LEU A 61 -2.37 -3.85 14.15
N PRO A 62 -1.07 -4.10 13.96
CA PRO A 62 -0.48 -4.25 12.62
C PRO A 62 -0.78 -5.62 12.01
N PHE A 63 -1.92 -6.22 12.37
CA PHE A 63 -2.33 -7.55 11.94
C PHE A 63 -3.78 -7.54 11.51
N VAL A 64 -4.07 -8.25 10.44
CA VAL A 64 -5.43 -8.43 9.92
C VAL A 64 -5.70 -9.90 9.67
N LEU A 65 -6.93 -10.31 9.96
CA LEU A 65 -7.46 -11.61 9.58
C LEU A 65 -8.21 -11.46 8.25
N ILE A 66 -7.75 -12.16 7.21
CA ILE A 66 -8.35 -12.13 5.88
C ILE A 66 -8.67 -13.54 5.45
N GLU A 67 -9.95 -13.81 5.28
CA GLU A 67 -10.43 -15.08 4.74
C GLU A 67 -10.14 -15.19 3.24
N ARG A 68 -10.06 -16.43 2.75
CA ARG A 68 -9.70 -16.73 1.35
C ARG A 68 -10.53 -15.97 0.31
N PRO A 69 -11.87 -15.82 0.44
CA PRO A 69 -12.65 -15.05 -0.54
C PRO A 69 -12.25 -13.57 -0.61
N LEU A 70 -11.96 -12.96 0.54
CA LEU A 70 -11.50 -11.56 0.61
C LEU A 70 -10.06 -11.43 0.11
N PHE A 71 -9.20 -12.41 0.38
CA PHE A 71 -7.83 -12.45 -0.14
C PHE A 71 -7.80 -12.51 -1.67
N GLN A 72 -8.71 -13.26 -2.29
CA GLN A 72 -8.84 -13.33 -3.75
C GLN A 72 -9.27 -12.01 -4.40
N GLN A 73 -9.77 -11.05 -3.61
CA GLN A 73 -10.14 -9.72 -4.08
C GLN A 73 -8.96 -8.74 -4.06
N LEU A 74 -7.80 -9.11 -3.49
CA LEU A 74 -6.62 -8.24 -3.47
C LEU A 74 -5.92 -8.26 -4.82
N THR A 75 -5.60 -7.08 -5.36
CA THR A 75 -5.00 -6.92 -6.69
C THR A 75 -3.51 -6.60 -6.60
N HIS A 76 -3.10 -5.71 -5.69
CA HIS A 76 -1.78 -5.11 -5.64
C HIS A 76 -1.13 -5.15 -4.25
N LEU A 77 -1.92 -5.06 -3.18
CA LEU A 77 -1.42 -5.05 -1.80
C LEU A 77 -0.61 -6.31 -1.48
N HIS A 78 -1.06 -7.47 -1.97
CA HIS A 78 -0.40 -8.76 -1.78
C HIS A 78 0.91 -8.93 -2.58
N GLU A 79 1.20 -8.02 -3.52
CA GLU A 79 2.46 -8.02 -4.27
C GLU A 79 3.56 -7.16 -3.60
N THR A 80 3.28 -6.58 -2.42
CA THR A 80 4.20 -5.70 -1.70
C THR A 80 4.84 -6.35 -0.47
N ASP A 81 6.02 -5.88 -0.10
CA ASP A 81 6.67 -6.23 1.17
C ASP A 81 6.00 -5.57 2.40
N TYR A 82 4.97 -4.76 2.19
CA TYR A 82 4.18 -4.17 3.26
C TYR A 82 3.11 -5.11 3.80
N PHE A 83 2.79 -6.19 3.08
CA PHE A 83 1.73 -7.13 3.42
C PHE A 83 2.28 -8.56 3.49
N ILE A 84 2.55 -9.04 4.70
CA ILE A 84 3.32 -10.28 4.92
C ILE A 84 2.41 -11.36 5.52
N PRO A 85 2.33 -12.56 4.93
CA PRO A 85 1.62 -13.68 5.54
C PRO A 85 2.34 -14.18 6.80
N LEU A 86 1.61 -14.32 7.91
CA LEU A 86 2.14 -14.86 9.18
C LEU A 86 1.62 -16.27 9.51
N GLY A 87 0.57 -16.71 8.83
CA GLY A 87 -0.09 -17.97 9.10
C GLY A 87 -1.46 -18.03 8.44
N LYS A 88 -2.24 -19.06 8.77
CA LYS A 88 -3.56 -19.27 8.17
C LYS A 88 -4.43 -18.02 8.36
N ASN A 89 -4.78 -17.39 7.24
CA ASN A 89 -5.62 -16.19 7.15
C ASN A 89 -5.10 -14.99 7.96
N ARG A 90 -3.85 -14.98 8.42
CA ARG A 90 -3.29 -13.90 9.24
C ARG A 90 -2.18 -13.20 8.48
N TYR A 91 -2.27 -11.89 8.40
CA TYR A 91 -1.33 -11.08 7.66
C TYR A 91 -0.86 -9.91 8.53
N PHE A 92 0.43 -9.62 8.47
CA PHE A 92 1.04 -8.42 9.02
C PHE A 92 1.00 -7.31 7.99
N ILE A 93 0.64 -6.10 8.44
CA ILE A 93 0.80 -4.89 7.63
C ILE A 93 1.86 -4.02 8.29
N SER A 94 2.85 -3.61 7.51
CA SER A 94 3.96 -2.80 7.99
C SER A 94 3.47 -1.53 8.72
N PRO A 95 3.85 -1.30 9.99
CA PRO A 95 3.50 -0.07 10.71
C PRO A 95 3.98 1.19 9.98
N TYR A 96 5.13 1.13 9.32
CA TYR A 96 5.64 2.24 8.51
C TYR A 96 4.69 2.57 7.35
N PHE A 97 4.17 1.54 6.68
CA PHE A 97 3.18 1.72 5.62
C PHE A 97 1.86 2.28 6.15
N LEU A 98 1.37 1.75 7.28
CA LEU A 98 0.15 2.24 7.94
C LEU A 98 0.27 3.72 8.34
N ASN A 99 1.41 4.10 8.92
CA ASN A 99 1.68 5.50 9.31
C ASN A 99 1.72 6.43 8.09
N ASN A 100 2.39 6.03 7.01
CA ASN A 100 2.41 6.80 5.77
C ASN A 100 1.03 6.90 5.13
N TYR A 101 0.22 5.83 5.18
CA TYR A 101 -1.16 5.88 4.70
C TYR A 101 -1.99 6.88 5.50
N ASN A 102 -1.93 6.78 6.83
CA ASN A 102 -2.64 7.70 7.72
C ASN A 102 -2.23 9.16 7.47
N HIS A 103 -0.92 9.41 7.37
CA HIS A 103 -0.40 10.75 7.18
C HIS A 103 -0.65 11.33 5.78
N PHE A 104 -0.36 10.58 4.70
CA PHE A 104 -0.42 11.10 3.33
C PHE A 104 -1.79 10.98 2.65
N ILE A 105 -2.67 10.10 3.12
CA ILE A 105 -3.97 9.80 2.50
C ILE A 105 -5.12 10.22 3.41
N LEU A 106 -5.03 9.93 4.70
CA LEU A 106 -6.12 10.19 5.64
C LEU A 106 -5.97 11.49 6.43
N ASN A 107 -4.90 12.25 6.21
CA ASN A 107 -4.57 13.48 6.94
C ASN A 107 -4.57 13.26 8.47
N ASP A 108 -3.86 12.22 8.92
CA ASP A 108 -3.64 11.90 10.34
C ASP A 108 -4.95 11.63 11.13
N LYS A 109 -5.94 11.02 10.47
CA LYS A 109 -7.25 10.69 11.07
C LYS A 109 -7.18 9.76 12.28
N PHE A 110 -6.24 8.82 12.29
CA PHE A 110 -6.07 7.85 13.37
C PHE A 110 -4.85 8.24 14.22
N GLN A 111 -5.07 8.68 15.46
CA GLN A 111 -4.05 9.06 16.44
C GLN A 111 -4.19 8.22 17.72
#